data_AF-A0A7C3W7M6-F1
#
_entry.id   AF-A0A7C3W7M6-F1
#
_cell.length_a   1.000
_cell.length_b   1.000
_cell.length_c   1.000
_cell.angle_alpha   90.00
_cell.angle_beta   90.00
_cell.angle_gamma   90.00
#
_symmetry.space_group_name_H-M   'P 1'
#
loop_
_entity.id
_entity.type
_entity.pdbx_description
1 polymer ?
#
loop_
_entity_poly.entity_id
_entity_poly.type
_entity_poly.pdbx_seq_one_letter_code
_entity_poly.pdbx_strand_id
1 'polypeptide(L)'
;MTTSLKTILIAALLLGEAVISSGNAQARRETESGAPVAVDNTLSEQERAQGWVLLFDGQTLHGWMTSSGKPSATPVEQNSINPHRCGGYMLVHTQQWSNFVLTLDFKISPGCNSGVFVRSASLE
;
A
#
# COMPACT_ATOMS: atom_id res chain seq x y z
N MET A 1 -33.49 1.15 2.63
CA MET A 1 -32.63 2.31 2.88
C MET A 1 -31.25 1.97 2.33
N THR A 2 -31.00 2.30 1.08
CA THR A 2 -29.76 1.98 0.36
C THR A 2 -28.85 3.19 0.47
N THR A 3 -27.85 3.08 1.34
CA THR A 3 -26.93 4.17 1.65
C THR A 3 -25.95 4.37 0.51
N SER A 4 -26.11 5.52 -0.16
CA SER A 4 -25.06 6.42 -0.70
C SER A 4 -23.95 5.80 -1.55
N LEU A 5 -24.02 6.05 -2.86
CA LEU A 5 -22.84 6.19 -3.73
C LEU A 5 -21.93 7.28 -3.15
N LYS A 6 -20.65 6.98 -2.90
CA LYS A 6 -19.60 7.97 -2.76
C LYS A 6 -18.56 7.75 -3.86
N THR A 7 -18.57 8.71 -4.76
CA THR A 7 -17.79 8.86 -5.99
C THR A 7 -16.49 9.62 -5.68
N ILE A 8 -15.36 9.08 -6.17
CA ILE A 8 -14.13 9.74 -6.70
C ILE A 8 -13.27 10.63 -5.77
N LEU A 9 -11.96 10.32 -5.66
CA LEU A 9 -10.89 11.09 -6.33
C LEU A 9 -9.54 10.35 -6.32
N ILE A 10 -9.01 10.11 -7.52
CA ILE A 10 -7.61 9.74 -7.79
C ILE A 10 -6.84 11.05 -7.93
N ALA A 11 -5.88 11.31 -7.04
CA ALA A 11 -4.87 12.34 -7.26
C ALA A 11 -3.61 11.67 -7.81
N ALA A 12 -3.46 11.66 -9.14
CA ALA A 12 -2.20 11.37 -9.79
C ALA A 12 -1.37 12.65 -9.79
N LEU A 13 -0.37 12.75 -8.91
CA LEU A 13 0.69 13.75 -9.02
C LEU A 13 1.87 13.10 -9.77
N LEU A 14 1.91 13.31 -11.09
CA LEU A 14 3.16 13.18 -11.84
C LEU A 14 3.92 14.50 -11.63
N LEU A 15 5.00 14.46 -10.85
CA LEU A 15 6.02 15.50 -10.89
C LEU A 15 7.35 14.87 -11.25
N GLY A 16 7.86 15.27 -12.40
CA GLY A 16 9.23 15.02 -12.78
C GLY A 16 9.48 15.58 -14.16
N GLU A 17 9.82 16.87 -14.24
CA GLU A 17 10.85 17.34 -15.16
C GLU A 17 11.70 18.44 -14.50
N ALA A 18 12.95 18.46 -14.96
CA ALA A 18 14.13 19.06 -14.37
C ALA A 18 14.06 20.57 -14.09
N VAL A 19 14.67 20.99 -12.98
CA VAL A 19 15.10 22.38 -12.80
C VAL A 19 16.59 22.48 -13.14
N ILE A 20 16.86 23.16 -14.24
CA ILE A 20 18.17 23.75 -14.54
C ILE A 20 18.23 25.09 -13.79
N SER A 21 19.33 25.30 -13.08
CA SER A 21 19.63 26.46 -12.24
C SER A 21 19.70 27.78 -13.03
N SER A 22 18.97 28.80 -12.55
CA SER A 22 19.45 30.18 -12.35
C SER A 22 18.29 31.11 -11.94
N GLY A 23 18.49 31.94 -10.90
CA GLY A 23 17.56 33.04 -10.61
C GLY A 23 17.34 33.33 -9.12
N ASN A 24 17.54 34.60 -8.75
CA ASN A 24 17.46 35.20 -7.42
C ASN A 24 16.08 35.10 -6.71
N ALA A 25 16.14 35.07 -5.37
CA ALA A 25 15.21 35.60 -4.37
C ALA A 25 13.68 35.46 -4.58
N GLN A 26 13.01 34.72 -3.67
CA GLN A 26 11.98 35.28 -2.77
C GLN A 26 11.41 34.19 -1.84
N ALA A 27 11.28 34.56 -0.56
CA ALA A 27 10.69 33.80 0.52
C ALA A 27 9.33 33.19 0.14
N ARG A 28 9.16 31.89 0.39
CA ARG A 28 7.86 31.24 0.35
C ARG A 28 7.49 30.81 1.76
N ARG A 29 6.38 31.39 2.22
CA ARG A 29 5.70 31.09 3.47
C ARG A 29 5.47 29.58 3.57
N GLU A 30 6.00 28.98 4.62
CA GLU A 30 5.55 27.69 5.10
C GLU A 30 4.09 27.88 5.54
N THR A 31 3.18 27.36 4.72
CA THR A 31 1.83 27.05 5.19
C THR A 31 1.97 25.70 5.88
N GLU A 32 2.18 25.74 7.20
CA GLU A 32 2.07 24.57 8.07
C GLU A 32 0.65 24.01 7.94
N SER A 33 0.51 23.02 7.06
CA SER A 33 -0.65 22.13 7.07
C SER A 33 -0.51 21.24 8.30
N GLY A 34 -1.16 21.63 9.40
CA GLY A 34 -1.29 20.85 10.64
C GLY A 34 -2.11 19.57 10.50
N ALA A 35 -2.06 18.91 9.34
CA ALA A 35 -2.58 17.57 9.19
C ALA A 35 -1.67 16.60 9.98
N PRO A 36 -2.22 15.72 10.81
CA PRO A 36 -1.42 14.73 11.52
C PRO A 36 -0.61 13.92 10.51
N VAL A 37 0.70 13.78 10.76
CA VAL A 37 1.58 12.93 9.97
C VAL A 37 1.02 11.51 10.02
N ALA A 38 0.55 11.02 8.87
CA ALA A 38 0.10 9.64 8.75
C ALA A 38 1.29 8.72 9.05
N VAL A 39 1.12 7.83 10.03
CA VAL A 39 2.13 6.83 10.39
C VAL A 39 1.83 5.57 9.59
N ASP A 40 2.82 5.12 8.81
CA ASP A 40 2.70 3.91 7.98
C ASP A 40 2.22 2.70 8.79
N ASN A 41 1.44 1.84 8.12
CA ASN A 41 0.95 0.58 8.69
C ASN A 41 0.14 0.78 9.99
N THR A 42 -0.57 1.90 10.11
CA THR A 42 -1.56 2.12 11.17
C THR A 42 -2.83 2.68 10.57
N LEU A 43 -3.98 2.28 11.13
CA LEU A 43 -5.24 2.94 10.79
C LEU A 43 -5.40 4.18 11.67
N SER A 44 -5.96 5.24 11.11
CA SER A 44 -6.53 6.36 11.86
C SER A 44 -7.81 5.95 12.59
N GLU A 45 -8.27 6.77 13.52
CA GLU A 45 -9.57 6.55 14.19
C GLU A 45 -10.73 6.57 13.20
N GLN A 46 -10.66 7.46 12.20
CA GLN A 46 -11.66 7.55 11.16
C GLN A 46 -11.72 6.29 10.28
N GLU A 47 -10.56 5.75 9.89
CA GLU A 47 -10.52 4.51 9.11
C GLU A 47 -11.08 3.33 9.92
N ARG A 48 -10.72 3.22 11.20
CA ARG A 48 -11.33 2.23 12.09
C ARG A 48 -12.86 2.38 12.18
N ALA A 49 -13.36 3.61 12.35
CA ALA A 49 -14.80 3.89 12.42
C ALA A 49 -15.53 3.59 11.10
N GLN A 50 -14.83 3.66 9.96
CA GLN A 50 -15.36 3.29 8.65
C GLN A 50 -15.27 1.79 8.35
N GLY A 51 -14.68 0.99 9.26
CA GLY A 51 -14.57 -0.46 9.11
C GLY A 51 -13.39 -0.93 8.26
N TRP A 52 -12.36 -0.08 8.06
CA TRP A 52 -11.13 -0.53 7.43
C TRP A 52 -10.42 -1.58 8.29
N VAL A 53 -9.79 -2.53 7.61
CA VAL A 53 -8.98 -3.58 8.23
C VAL A 53 -7.55 -3.43 7.73
N LEU A 54 -6.60 -3.46 8.65
CA LEU A 54 -5.19 -3.42 8.34
C LEU A 54 -4.72 -4.82 7.92
N LEU A 55 -4.31 -4.98 6.67
CA LEU A 55 -3.82 -6.27 6.14
C LEU A 55 -2.33 -6.51 6.44
N PHE A 56 -1.60 -5.48 6.86
CA PHE A 56 -0.18 -5.56 7.15
C PHE A 56 0.22 -4.55 8.22
N ASP A 57 0.91 -5.02 9.26
CA ASP A 57 1.26 -4.25 10.46
C ASP A 57 2.65 -3.58 10.38
N GLY A 58 3.31 -3.67 9.22
CA GLY A 58 4.66 -3.15 9.03
C GLY A 58 5.77 -4.04 9.57
N GLN A 59 5.46 -5.18 10.21
CA GLN A 59 6.44 -5.93 11.00
C GLN A 59 6.39 -7.43 10.75
N THR A 60 5.19 -7.99 10.58
CA THR A 60 4.96 -9.42 10.48
C THR A 60 4.22 -9.77 9.20
N LEU A 61 4.44 -10.99 8.71
CA LEU A 61 3.66 -11.57 7.61
C LEU A 61 2.42 -12.30 8.14
N HIS A 62 1.86 -11.86 9.27
CA HIS A 62 0.64 -12.46 9.80
C HIS A 62 -0.50 -12.25 8.79
N GLY A 63 -1.22 -13.33 8.48
CA GLY A 63 -2.25 -13.32 7.44
C GLY A 63 -1.69 -13.50 6.03
N TRP A 64 -0.38 -13.69 5.87
CA TRP A 64 0.27 -13.91 4.57
C TRP A 64 1.03 -15.24 4.52
N MET A 65 1.05 -15.86 3.35
CA MET A 65 1.88 -17.02 3.05
C MET A 65 2.26 -17.03 1.58
N THR A 66 3.10 -17.97 1.15
CA THR A 66 3.36 -18.17 -0.27
C THR A 66 2.18 -18.86 -0.95
N SER A 67 2.07 -18.72 -2.26
CA SER A 67 1.08 -19.42 -3.07
C SER A 67 1.19 -20.95 -3.05
N SER A 68 2.25 -21.51 -2.47
CA SER A 68 2.41 -22.95 -2.25
C SER A 68 1.98 -23.39 -0.84
N GLY A 69 1.34 -22.51 -0.08
CA GLY A 69 0.86 -22.79 1.29
C GLY A 69 1.97 -22.84 2.35
N LYS A 70 3.17 -22.31 2.03
CA LYS A 70 4.32 -22.31 2.94
C LYS A 70 4.58 -20.91 3.51
N PRO A 71 5.25 -20.78 4.66
CA PRO A 71 5.76 -19.49 5.12
C PRO A 71 6.71 -18.86 4.10
N SER A 72 6.75 -17.53 4.06
CA SER A 72 7.73 -16.80 3.22
C SER A 72 9.15 -17.11 3.66
N ALA A 73 10.04 -17.33 2.70
CA ALA A 73 11.48 -17.42 2.93
C ALA A 73 12.13 -16.04 3.13
N THR A 74 11.45 -14.96 2.76
CA THR A 74 11.93 -13.58 2.94
C THR A 74 11.20 -12.88 4.07
N PRO A 75 11.93 -12.10 4.89
CA PRO A 75 11.33 -11.26 5.92
C PRO A 75 10.68 -10.01 5.32
N VAL A 76 9.89 -9.32 6.16
CA VAL A 76 9.49 -7.93 5.93
C VAL A 76 10.74 -7.06 5.74
N GLU A 77 10.71 -6.16 4.77
CA GLU A 77 11.82 -5.26 4.45
C GLU A 77 11.35 -3.81 4.56
N GLN A 78 12.04 -2.98 5.36
CA GLN A 78 11.74 -1.54 5.50
C GLN A 78 10.25 -1.27 5.76
N ASN A 79 9.68 -1.97 6.75
CA ASN A 79 8.27 -1.88 7.09
C ASN A 79 7.30 -2.14 5.92
N SER A 80 7.72 -2.95 4.95
CA SER A 80 6.99 -3.27 3.73
C SER A 80 7.05 -4.77 3.43
N ILE A 81 5.98 -5.31 2.83
CA ILE A 81 6.00 -6.66 2.27
C ILE A 81 6.84 -6.66 1.00
N ASN A 82 7.85 -7.54 0.92
CA ASN A 82 8.61 -7.79 -0.31
C ASN A 82 8.38 -9.23 -0.79
N PRO A 83 7.60 -9.45 -1.87
CA PRO A 83 7.33 -10.80 -2.38
C PRO A 83 8.51 -11.40 -3.16
N HIS A 84 9.55 -10.61 -3.48
CA HIS A 84 10.70 -11.11 -4.22
C HIS A 84 11.40 -12.21 -3.42
N ARG A 85 11.62 -13.37 -4.07
CA ARG A 85 12.28 -14.55 -3.48
C ARG A 85 11.58 -15.11 -2.22
N CYS A 86 10.28 -14.86 -2.05
CA CYS A 86 9.50 -15.39 -0.92
C CYS A 86 9.43 -16.94 -0.84
N GLY A 87 9.98 -17.68 -1.80
CA GLY A 87 9.95 -19.14 -1.84
C GLY A 87 8.69 -19.73 -2.49
N GLY A 88 7.90 -18.89 -3.17
CA GLY A 88 6.77 -19.28 -4.01
C GLY A 88 6.61 -18.35 -5.22
N TYR A 89 5.53 -18.53 -5.98
CA TYR A 89 5.24 -17.67 -7.13
C TYR A 89 4.79 -16.27 -6.68
N MET A 90 3.95 -16.21 -5.65
CA MET A 90 3.43 -14.96 -5.07
C MET A 90 3.25 -15.11 -3.55
N LEU A 91 3.18 -13.98 -2.86
CA LEU A 91 2.59 -13.92 -1.52
C LEU A 91 1.07 -13.73 -1.65
N VAL A 92 0.34 -14.41 -0.78
CA VAL A 92 -1.11 -14.47 -0.76
C VAL A 92 -1.61 -14.19 0.64
N HIS A 93 -2.74 -13.51 0.74
CA HIS A 93 -3.45 -13.38 2.00
C HIS A 93 -4.18 -14.68 2.30
N THR A 94 -4.12 -15.18 3.54
CA THR A 94 -4.68 -16.47 3.94
C THR A 94 -6.21 -16.46 4.02
N GLN A 95 -6.80 -15.30 4.30
CA GLN A 95 -8.23 -15.10 4.27
C GLN A 95 -8.69 -14.71 2.86
N GLN A 96 -9.77 -15.34 2.40
CA GLN A 96 -10.46 -14.96 1.18
C GLN A 96 -11.40 -13.77 1.43
N TRP A 97 -11.40 -12.82 0.49
CA TRP A 97 -12.22 -11.62 0.54
C TRP A 97 -13.16 -11.56 -0.67
N SER A 98 -14.40 -11.12 -0.46
CA SER A 98 -15.41 -11.04 -1.52
C SER A 98 -15.50 -9.65 -2.15
N ASN A 99 -16.44 -8.81 -1.71
CA ASN A 99 -16.51 -7.41 -2.09
C ASN A 99 -15.63 -6.60 -1.14
N PHE A 100 -14.73 -5.80 -1.69
CA PHE A 100 -13.81 -4.99 -0.91
C PHE A 100 -13.39 -3.73 -1.67
N VAL A 101 -12.89 -2.75 -0.92
CA VAL A 101 -12.07 -1.66 -1.42
C VAL A 101 -10.66 -1.89 -0.86
N LEU A 102 -9.64 -1.80 -1.72
CA LEU A 102 -8.25 -1.99 -1.33
C LEU A 102 -7.49 -0.68 -1.54
N THR A 103 -6.76 -0.25 -0.53
CA THR A 103 -5.77 0.83 -0.60
C THR A 103 -4.41 0.26 -0.23
N LEU A 104 -3.36 0.67 -0.94
CA LEU A 104 -1.98 0.29 -0.67
C LEU A 104 -1.03 1.28 -1.33
N ASP A 105 0.14 1.42 -0.71
CA ASP A 105 1.30 2.06 -1.32
C ASP A 105 2.23 1.00 -1.90
N PHE A 106 2.96 1.35 -2.96
CA PHE A 106 3.91 0.44 -3.59
C PHE A 106 5.18 1.16 -4.02
N LYS A 107 6.28 0.41 -4.07
CA LYS A 107 7.58 0.84 -4.58
C LYS A 107 8.13 -0.25 -5.49
N ILE A 108 8.69 0.14 -6.63
CA ILE A 108 9.30 -0.78 -7.59
C ILE A 108 10.73 -0.34 -7.93
N SER A 109 11.58 -1.31 -8.26
CA SER A 109 12.92 -1.06 -8.80
C SER A 109 12.90 -1.08 -10.35
N PRO A 110 13.90 -0.49 -11.03
CA PRO A 110 14.01 -0.58 -12.48
C PRO A 110 14.02 -2.03 -12.97
N GLY A 111 13.17 -2.35 -13.95
CA GLY A 111 13.01 -3.72 -14.48
C GLY A 111 12.21 -4.67 -13.59
N CYS A 112 11.66 -4.20 -12.45
CA CYS A 112 10.75 -4.99 -11.63
C CYS A 112 9.47 -5.31 -12.40
N ASN A 113 9.07 -6.58 -12.38
CA ASN A 113 7.76 -7.02 -12.80
C ASN A 113 7.02 -7.58 -11.58
N SER A 114 5.99 -6.88 -11.14
CA SER A 114 5.17 -7.24 -10.00
C SER A 114 3.72 -6.86 -10.28
N GLY A 115 2.79 -7.35 -9.45
CA GLY A 115 1.37 -7.07 -9.59
C GLY A 115 0.58 -7.42 -8.34
N VAL A 116 -0.56 -6.77 -8.20
CA VAL A 116 -1.58 -7.11 -7.21
C VAL A 116 -2.62 -7.98 -7.90
N PHE A 117 -2.76 -9.22 -7.42
CA PHE A 117 -3.72 -10.17 -7.97
C PHE A 117 -4.94 -10.23 -7.07
N VAL A 118 -6.12 -10.10 -7.66
CA VAL A 118 -7.41 -10.22 -6.97
C VAL A 118 -8.19 -11.38 -7.56
N ARG A 119 -8.91 -12.13 -6.72
CA ARG A 119 -9.69 -13.31 -7.14
C ARG A 119 -8.84 -14.36 -7.87
N SER A 120 -7.58 -14.52 -7.45
CA SER A 120 -6.73 -15.61 -7.89
C SER A 120 -7.24 -16.94 -7.32
N ALA A 121 -6.86 -18.05 -7.97
CA ALA A 121 -7.22 -19.40 -7.53
C ALA A 121 -6.88 -19.62 -6.03
N SER A 122 -7.73 -20.40 -5.35
CA SER A 122 -7.56 -20.78 -3.96
C SER A 122 -6.27 -21.57 -3.75
N LEU A 123 -5.76 -21.56 -2.51
CA LEU A 123 -4.58 -22.33 -2.10
C LEU A 123 -4.87 -23.84 -1.96
N GLU A 124 -5.82 -24.36 -2.74
CA GLU A 124 -6.23 -25.76 -2.77
C GLU A 124 -5.52 -26.53 -3.89
#